data_AF-A0AAD6H6C4-F1
#
_entry.id   AF-A0AAD6H6C4-F1
#
_cell.length_a   1.000
_cell.length_b   1.000
_cell.length_c   1.000
_cell.angle_alpha   90.00
_cell.angle_beta   90.00
_cell.angle_gamma   90.00
#
_symmetry.space_group_name_H-M   'P 1'
#
loop_
_entity.id
_entity.type
_entity.pdbx_description
1 polymer ?
#
loop_
_entity_poly.entity_id
_entity_poly.type
_entity_poly.pdbx_seq_one_letter_code
_entity_poly.pdbx_strand_id
1 'polypeptide(L)'
;MPYLQAAQKGADLTTSVTLSQTAHESYLEGNFWTSYMPNSQTFSLFDDTQRDLGGSIIVLRDILPGNSILRTALGAIALSAAANNDSSQYWMKQQGTKLHMNALQQMRKALSSRRKPGLELLGAARVFSFYEALYGGDWQNQEAQSRSWSIYHSGDLALILSNPPSFYATGPAHRLFVDGRLNHVFDLYLDDVE
;
A
#
# COMPACT_ATOMS: atom_id res chain seq x y z
N MET A 1 -0.43 13.53 49.65
CA MET A 1 -0.74 12.45 48.68
C MET A 1 -0.45 12.93 47.25
N PRO A 2 0.79 12.86 46.73
CA PRO A 2 1.17 13.42 45.41
C PRO A 2 1.14 12.43 44.23
N TYR A 3 0.91 11.14 44.48
CA TYR A 3 1.08 10.08 43.46
C TYR A 3 -0.06 9.98 42.43
N LEU A 4 -1.24 10.55 42.70
CA LEU A 4 -2.39 10.44 41.78
C LEU A 4 -2.35 11.46 40.63
N GLN A 5 -1.66 12.60 40.80
CA GLN A 5 -1.62 13.68 39.80
C GLN A 5 -0.62 13.42 38.67
N ALA A 6 0.47 12.69 38.96
CA ALA A 6 1.45 12.30 37.94
C ALA A 6 0.91 11.20 37.00
N ALA A 7 0.12 10.27 37.53
CA ALA A 7 -0.50 9.19 36.75
C ALA A 7 -1.56 9.72 35.78
N GLN A 8 -2.39 10.69 36.22
CA GLN A 8 -3.38 11.34 35.35
C GLN A 8 -2.71 12.14 34.22
N LYS A 9 -1.63 12.87 34.51
CA LYS A 9 -0.92 13.67 33.50
C LYS A 9 -0.21 12.81 32.46
N GLY A 10 0.35 11.66 32.88
CA GLY A 10 0.96 10.68 31.99
C GLY A 10 -0.05 9.96 31.11
N ALA A 11 -1.23 9.63 31.66
CA ALA A 11 -2.35 9.05 30.91
C ALA A 11 -2.91 10.04 29.88
N ASP A 12 -3.11 11.31 30.26
CA ASP A 12 -3.64 12.35 29.36
C ASP A 12 -2.71 12.64 28.17
N LEU A 13 -1.39 12.64 28.41
CA LEU A 13 -0.37 12.78 27.38
C LEU A 13 -0.36 11.57 26.42
N THR A 14 -0.50 10.36 26.95
CA THR A 14 -0.55 9.15 26.11
C THR A 14 -1.85 9.08 25.32
N THR A 15 -3.01 9.43 25.90
CA THR A 15 -4.28 9.48 25.18
C THR A 15 -4.33 10.58 24.14
N SER A 16 -3.75 11.75 24.41
CA SER A 16 -3.69 12.84 23.43
C SER A 16 -2.76 12.52 22.25
N VAL A 17 -1.62 11.88 22.51
CA VAL A 17 -0.69 11.40 21.47
C VAL A 17 -1.32 10.28 20.63
N THR A 18 -2.04 9.34 21.25
CA THR A 18 -2.73 8.28 20.50
C THR A 18 -3.93 8.80 19.72
N LEU A 19 -4.70 9.77 20.26
CA LEU A 19 -5.80 10.42 19.53
C LEU A 19 -5.28 11.20 18.33
N SER A 20 -4.23 12.00 18.51
CA SER A 20 -3.63 12.78 17.42
C SER A 20 -3.01 11.89 16.35
N GLN A 21 -2.38 10.78 16.73
CA GLN A 21 -1.88 9.78 15.78
C GLN A 21 -3.04 9.10 15.02
N THR A 22 -4.09 8.65 15.73
CA THR A 22 -5.24 7.99 15.10
C THR A 22 -6.01 8.93 14.18
N ALA A 23 -6.17 10.20 14.59
CA ALA A 23 -6.77 11.24 13.77
C ALA A 23 -5.93 11.55 12.53
N HIS A 24 -4.60 11.55 12.66
CA HIS A 24 -3.70 11.72 11.54
C HIS A 24 -3.74 10.54 10.57
N GLU A 25 -3.77 9.30 11.08
CA GLU A 25 -3.94 8.08 10.26
C GLU A 25 -5.28 8.08 9.52
N SER A 26 -6.37 8.44 10.21
CA SER A 26 -7.72 8.54 9.62
C SER A 26 -7.80 9.65 8.56
N TYR A 27 -7.11 10.77 8.78
CA TYR A 27 -7.00 11.86 7.81
C TYR A 27 -6.24 11.43 6.55
N LEU A 28 -5.13 10.70 6.70
CA LEU A 28 -4.38 10.18 5.56
C LEU A 28 -5.18 9.12 4.77
N GLU A 29 -5.92 8.27 5.46
CA GLU A 29 -6.83 7.31 4.84
C GLU A 29 -7.92 8.02 4.04
N GLY A 30 -8.59 9.01 4.64
CA GLY A 30 -9.62 9.80 3.95
C GLY A 30 -9.07 10.53 2.72
N ASN A 31 -7.88 11.12 2.82
CA ASN A 31 -7.21 11.77 1.69
C ASN A 31 -6.80 10.78 0.60
N PHE A 32 -6.30 9.59 0.96
CA PHE A 32 -6.01 8.55 -0.03
C PHE A 32 -7.25 8.19 -0.83
N TRP A 33 -8.37 7.91 -0.16
CA TRP A 33 -9.61 7.55 -0.84
C TRP A 33 -10.15 8.69 -1.69
N THR A 34 -10.10 9.93 -1.19
CA THR A 34 -10.57 11.11 -1.93
C THR A 34 -9.70 11.40 -3.16
N SER A 35 -8.37 11.24 -3.06
CA SER A 35 -7.46 11.47 -4.19
C SER A 35 -7.48 10.34 -5.21
N TYR A 36 -7.68 9.09 -4.77
CA TYR A 36 -7.69 7.91 -5.64
C TYR A 36 -9.07 7.62 -6.25
N MET A 37 -10.15 8.05 -5.58
CA MET A 37 -11.53 7.98 -6.08
C MET A 37 -12.25 9.34 -5.93
N PRO A 38 -11.78 10.40 -6.63
CA PRO A 38 -12.33 11.76 -6.48
C PRO A 38 -13.79 11.89 -6.93
N ASN A 39 -14.27 10.93 -7.74
CA ASN A 39 -15.66 10.80 -8.15
C ASN A 39 -16.13 9.37 -7.85
N SER A 40 -16.73 9.14 -6.69
CA SER A 40 -17.42 7.86 -6.40
C SER A 40 -18.59 7.55 -7.36
N GLN A 41 -18.81 8.40 -8.37
CA GLN A 41 -19.53 8.06 -9.59
C GLN A 41 -18.54 7.43 -10.58
N THR A 42 -18.64 6.10 -10.71
CA THR A 42 -18.16 5.26 -11.82
C THR A 42 -17.41 6.03 -12.90
N PHE A 43 -16.08 6.03 -12.81
CA PHE A 43 -15.22 6.43 -13.92
C PHE A 43 -15.63 5.63 -15.16
N SER A 44 -16.11 6.30 -16.21
CA SER A 44 -16.50 5.68 -17.48
C SER A 44 -15.30 5.21 -18.34
N LEU A 45 -14.16 4.94 -17.71
CA LEU A 45 -13.07 4.12 -18.26
C LEU A 45 -13.27 2.62 -17.98
N PHE A 46 -14.29 2.28 -17.18
CA PHE A 46 -14.72 0.92 -16.82
C PHE A 46 -15.89 0.41 -17.67
N ASP A 47 -16.07 0.93 -18.89
CA ASP A 47 -17.16 0.49 -19.76
C ASP A 47 -16.76 -0.80 -20.52
N ASP A 48 -17.38 -1.89 -20.07
CA ASP A 48 -17.62 -3.18 -20.74
C ASP A 48 -16.47 -4.05 -21.29
N THR A 49 -15.19 -3.69 -21.15
CA THR A 49 -14.11 -4.60 -21.59
C THR A 49 -12.97 -4.89 -20.62
N GLN A 50 -12.90 -4.30 -19.42
CA GLN A 50 -11.91 -4.72 -18.43
C GLN A 50 -12.48 -4.92 -17.03
N ARG A 51 -12.34 -6.15 -16.54
CA ARG A 51 -12.70 -6.64 -15.20
C ARG A 51 -11.83 -5.98 -14.12
N ASP A 52 -12.21 -4.75 -13.83
CA ASP A 52 -12.28 -4.05 -12.54
C ASP A 52 -11.18 -4.32 -11.48
N LEU A 53 -10.21 -3.39 -11.39
CA LEU A 53 -9.28 -3.26 -10.25
C LEU A 53 -10.01 -2.98 -8.92
N GLY A 54 -11.29 -2.59 -8.97
CA GLY A 54 -12.09 -2.14 -7.82
C GLY A 54 -12.24 -3.17 -6.70
N GLY A 55 -12.23 -4.46 -6.99
CA GLY A 55 -12.41 -5.46 -5.93
C GLY A 55 -11.17 -5.68 -5.06
N SER A 56 -9.96 -5.54 -5.61
CA SER A 56 -8.73 -5.54 -4.82
C SER A 56 -8.70 -4.40 -3.81
N ILE A 57 -9.23 -3.25 -4.22
CA ILE A 57 -9.34 -2.07 -3.38
C ILE A 57 -10.32 -2.28 -2.22
N ILE A 58 -11.46 -2.92 -2.47
CA ILE A 58 -12.42 -3.29 -1.42
C ILE A 58 -11.75 -4.22 -0.41
N VAL A 59 -11.03 -5.25 -0.88
CA VAL A 59 -10.31 -6.17 0.01
C VAL A 59 -9.25 -5.43 0.84
N LEU A 60 -8.47 -4.53 0.22
CA LEU A 60 -7.46 -3.74 0.91
C LEU A 60 -8.08 -2.86 2.02
N ARG A 61 -9.23 -2.25 1.76
CA ARG A 61 -9.97 -1.46 2.75
C ARG A 61 -10.42 -2.32 3.93
N ASP A 62 -10.92 -3.52 3.68
CA ASP A 62 -11.46 -4.39 4.73
C ASP A 62 -10.35 -4.92 5.67
N ILE A 63 -9.15 -5.15 5.16
CA ILE A 63 -8.01 -5.63 5.96
C ILE A 63 -7.18 -4.49 6.59
N LEU A 64 -7.40 -3.25 6.16
CA LEU A 64 -6.63 -2.08 6.59
C LEU A 64 -6.60 -1.86 8.12
N PRO A 65 -7.73 -1.95 8.86
CA PRO A 65 -7.74 -1.66 10.29
C PRO A 65 -6.84 -2.61 11.11
N GLY A 66 -6.64 -3.84 10.62
CA GLY A 66 -5.88 -4.88 11.30
C GLY A 66 -4.38 -4.88 11.02
N ASN A 67 -3.89 -4.12 10.02
CA ASN A 67 -2.53 -4.29 9.54
C ASN A 67 -1.74 -2.97 9.46
N SER A 68 -0.72 -2.84 10.32
CA SER A 68 0.13 -1.64 10.39
C SER A 68 0.98 -1.41 9.15
N ILE A 69 1.38 -2.49 8.45
CA ILE A 69 2.20 -2.41 7.23
C ILE A 69 1.37 -1.74 6.13
N LEU A 70 0.13 -2.20 5.95
CA LEU A 70 -0.82 -1.64 5.00
C LEU A 70 -1.16 -0.18 5.29
N ARG A 71 -1.42 0.16 6.56
CA ARG A 71 -1.65 1.57 6.94
C ARG A 71 -0.45 2.45 6.60
N THR A 72 0.75 1.98 6.91
CA THR A 72 2.00 2.72 6.63
C THR A 72 2.21 2.89 5.12
N ALA A 73 1.96 1.84 4.34
CA ALA A 73 2.08 1.83 2.88
C ALA A 73 1.06 2.76 2.21
N LEU A 74 -0.21 2.72 2.64
CA LEU A 74 -1.25 3.60 2.13
C LEU A 74 -1.02 5.06 2.53
N GLY A 75 -0.55 5.32 3.76
CA GLY A 75 -0.12 6.64 4.19
C GLY A 75 1.03 7.20 3.33
N ALA A 76 1.92 6.34 2.85
CA ALA A 76 2.96 6.73 1.91
C ALA A 76 2.36 7.22 0.59
N ILE A 77 1.41 6.48 0.01
CA ILE A 77 0.70 6.92 -1.21
C ILE A 77 -0.07 8.22 -0.93
N ALA A 78 -0.80 8.31 0.19
CA ALA A 78 -1.58 9.49 0.55
C ALA A 78 -0.72 10.77 0.60
N LEU A 79 0.44 10.71 1.27
CA LEU A 79 1.35 11.84 1.37
C LEU A 79 2.02 12.18 0.03
N SER A 80 2.41 11.16 -0.73
CA SER A 80 2.99 11.38 -2.06
C SER A 80 1.97 11.92 -3.07
N ALA A 81 0.69 11.55 -2.94
CA ALA A 81 -0.41 12.08 -3.74
C ALA A 81 -0.79 13.51 -3.36
N ALA A 82 -0.77 13.82 -2.05
CA ALA A 82 -1.06 15.15 -1.54
C ALA A 82 0.05 16.17 -1.86
N ALA A 83 1.26 15.69 -2.13
CA ALA A 83 2.37 16.52 -2.57
C ALA A 83 2.10 17.04 -4.00
N ASN A 84 1.66 18.30 -4.11
CA ASN A 84 1.61 18.98 -5.39
C ASN A 84 3.02 19.35 -5.90
N ASN A 85 3.13 19.77 -7.15
CA ASN A 85 4.37 20.28 -7.77
C ASN A 85 4.90 21.60 -7.15
N ASP A 86 4.36 22.04 -6.02
CA ASP A 86 4.84 23.22 -5.30
C ASP A 86 6.06 22.85 -4.45
N SER A 87 7.11 23.65 -4.55
CA SER A 87 8.35 23.49 -3.79
C SER A 87 8.12 23.54 -2.27
N SER A 88 7.05 24.21 -1.83
CA SER A 88 6.65 24.29 -0.42
C SER A 88 6.19 22.94 0.17
N GLN A 89 5.78 21.99 -0.67
CA GLN A 89 5.23 20.68 -0.26
C GLN A 89 6.20 19.52 -0.49
N TYR A 90 7.45 19.79 -0.88
CA TYR A 90 8.48 18.77 -1.09
C TYR A 90 8.70 17.87 0.13
N TRP A 91 8.48 18.40 1.33
CA TRP A 91 8.56 17.63 2.58
C TRP A 91 7.54 16.48 2.62
N MET A 92 6.35 16.63 2.02
CA MET A 92 5.32 15.59 1.97
C MET A 92 5.77 14.42 1.10
N LYS A 93 6.38 14.71 -0.05
CA LYS A 93 6.98 13.70 -0.93
C LYS A 93 8.10 12.94 -0.22
N GLN A 94 9.00 13.65 0.48
CA GLN A 94 10.04 13.01 1.28
C GLN A 94 9.47 12.14 2.40
N GLN A 95 8.42 12.60 3.07
CA GLN A 95 7.77 11.85 4.13
C GLN A 95 7.02 10.62 3.59
N GLY A 96 6.37 10.73 2.43
CA GLY A 96 5.79 9.60 1.70
C GLY A 96 6.84 8.52 1.42
N THR A 97 7.99 8.90 0.84
CA THR A 97 9.10 7.97 0.60
C THR A 97 9.62 7.32 1.88
N LYS A 98 9.72 8.07 2.98
CA LYS A 98 10.13 7.51 4.29
C LYS A 98 9.12 6.48 4.81
N LEU A 99 7.81 6.75 4.69
CA LEU A 99 6.77 5.80 5.08
C LEU A 99 6.81 4.54 4.22
N HIS A 100 7.00 4.68 2.90
CA HIS A 100 7.15 3.53 2.00
C HIS A 100 8.32 2.63 2.41
N MET A 101 9.50 3.22 2.66
CA MET A 101 10.67 2.47 3.12
C MET A 101 10.46 1.83 4.50
N ASN A 102 9.74 2.51 5.40
CA ASN A 102 9.39 1.96 6.70
C ASN A 102 8.46 0.74 6.57
N ALA A 103 7.44 0.82 5.73
CA ALA A 103 6.52 -0.27 5.47
C ALA A 103 7.25 -1.49 4.86
N LEU A 104 8.18 -1.28 3.93
CA LEU A 104 9.03 -2.35 3.38
C LEU A 104 9.87 -3.04 4.47
N GLN A 105 10.43 -2.27 5.41
CA GLN A 105 11.17 -2.84 6.54
C GLN A 105 10.25 -3.66 7.46
N GLN A 106 9.03 -3.20 7.73
CA GLN A 106 8.05 -3.95 8.50
C GLN A 106 7.68 -5.27 7.79
N MET A 107 7.44 -5.22 6.48
CA MET A 107 7.15 -6.42 5.67
C MET A 107 8.31 -7.41 5.68
N ARG A 108 9.55 -6.95 5.50
CA ARG A 108 10.74 -7.81 5.59
C ARG A 108 10.82 -8.53 6.94
N LYS A 109 10.52 -7.85 8.04
CA LYS A 109 10.48 -8.45 9.38
C LYS A 109 9.37 -9.51 9.49
N ALA A 110 8.18 -9.21 8.96
CA ALA A 110 7.05 -10.14 8.96
C ALA A 110 7.36 -11.41 8.14
N LEU A 111 8.02 -11.27 6.98
CA LEU A 111 8.44 -12.37 6.12
C LEU A 111 9.57 -13.21 6.72
N SER A 112 10.33 -12.66 7.65
CA SER A 112 11.36 -13.40 8.40
C SER A 112 10.75 -14.33 9.46
N SER A 113 9.45 -14.22 9.73
CA SER A 113 8.74 -15.15 10.61
C SER A 113 8.51 -16.50 9.89
N ARG A 114 8.45 -17.60 10.66
CA ARG A 114 8.14 -18.94 10.10
C ARG A 114 6.68 -19.11 9.62
N ARG A 115 5.85 -18.08 9.74
CA ARG A 115 4.44 -18.14 9.33
C ARG A 115 4.34 -17.97 7.81
N LYS A 116 3.45 -18.74 7.19
CA LYS A 116 3.09 -18.53 5.80
C LYS A 116 2.52 -17.11 5.63
N PRO A 117 2.86 -16.40 4.56
CA PRO A 117 2.36 -15.05 4.35
C PRO A 117 0.85 -15.10 4.07
N GLY A 118 0.11 -14.35 4.87
CA GLY A 118 -1.34 -14.25 4.77
C GLY A 118 -1.82 -13.21 3.77
N LEU A 119 -3.14 -13.03 3.74
CA LEU A 119 -3.84 -12.06 2.90
C LEU A 119 -3.27 -10.63 3.03
N GLU A 120 -2.89 -10.26 4.24
CA GLU A 120 -2.36 -8.94 4.57
C GLU A 120 -1.04 -8.62 3.88
N LEU A 121 -0.13 -9.60 3.79
CA LEU A 121 1.16 -9.42 3.13
C LEU A 121 1.02 -9.37 1.61
N LEU A 122 0.06 -10.13 1.06
CA LEU A 122 -0.32 -10.00 -0.36
C LEU A 122 -0.92 -8.62 -0.65
N GLY A 123 -1.77 -8.12 0.25
CA GLY A 123 -2.29 -6.76 0.16
C GLY A 123 -1.17 -5.72 0.21
N ALA A 124 -0.24 -5.85 1.15
CA ALA A 124 0.88 -4.92 1.29
C ALA A 124 1.78 -4.89 0.05
N ALA A 125 2.10 -6.07 -0.51
CA ALA A 125 2.85 -6.17 -1.77
C ALA A 125 2.15 -5.42 -2.91
N ARG A 126 0.83 -5.56 -3.04
CA ARG A 126 0.03 -4.84 -4.03
C ARG A 126 0.13 -3.32 -3.87
N VAL A 127 -0.01 -2.82 -2.64
CA VAL A 127 0.10 -1.39 -2.34
C VAL A 127 1.51 -0.87 -2.67
N PHE A 128 2.56 -1.66 -2.42
CA PHE A 128 3.91 -1.27 -2.81
C PHE A 128 4.11 -1.17 -4.31
N SER A 129 3.55 -2.12 -5.09
CA SER A 129 3.56 -2.01 -6.55
C SER A 129 2.85 -0.74 -7.04
N PHE A 130 1.73 -0.35 -6.41
CA PHE A 130 1.07 0.91 -6.75
C PHE A 130 1.92 2.14 -6.40
N TYR A 131 2.59 2.13 -5.24
CA TYR A 131 3.49 3.22 -4.86
C TYR A 131 4.62 3.37 -5.88
N GLU A 132 5.26 2.25 -6.29
CA GLU A 132 6.35 2.27 -7.26
C GLU A 132 5.89 2.78 -8.63
N ALA A 133 4.74 2.32 -9.12
CA ALA A 133 4.16 2.75 -10.39
C ALA A 133 3.91 4.27 -10.43
N LEU A 134 3.40 4.82 -9.34
CA LEU A 134 2.96 6.22 -9.27
C LEU A 134 4.07 7.20 -8.87
N TYR A 135 4.97 6.76 -7.98
CA TYR A 135 5.92 7.66 -7.29
C TYR A 135 7.36 7.14 -7.24
N GLY A 136 7.62 5.89 -7.65
CA GLY A 136 8.96 5.29 -7.67
C GLY A 136 9.80 5.68 -8.88
N GLY A 137 9.15 6.12 -9.97
CA GLY A 137 9.82 6.52 -11.20
C GLY A 137 10.65 7.80 -11.06
N ASP A 138 11.93 7.70 -11.39
CA ASP A 138 12.67 8.80 -12.00
C ASP A 138 12.60 8.60 -13.52
N TRP A 139 11.70 9.32 -14.20
CA TRP A 139 11.50 9.20 -15.65
C TRP A 139 12.78 9.52 -16.46
N GLN A 140 13.81 10.08 -15.81
CA GLN A 140 15.13 10.32 -16.39
C GLN A 140 16.00 9.04 -16.41
N ASN A 141 15.66 8.03 -15.62
CA ASN A 141 16.38 6.75 -15.53
C ASN A 141 15.40 5.55 -15.63
N GLN A 142 14.91 5.33 -16.86
CA GLN A 142 13.97 4.26 -17.18
C GLN A 142 14.51 2.84 -16.83
N GLU A 143 15.83 2.62 -16.92
CA GLU A 143 16.45 1.34 -16.53
C GLU A 143 16.42 1.08 -15.02
N ALA A 144 16.52 2.13 -14.20
CA ALA A 144 16.37 1.99 -12.75
C ALA A 144 14.90 1.66 -12.41
N GLN A 145 13.95 2.30 -13.09
CA GLN A 145 12.52 2.06 -12.93
C GLN A 145 12.12 0.63 -13.32
N SER A 146 12.60 0.13 -14.47
CA SER A 146 12.31 -1.24 -14.92
C SER A 146 12.87 -2.30 -13.95
N ARG A 147 14.09 -2.09 -13.44
CA ARG A 147 14.69 -2.97 -12.43
C ARG A 147 13.92 -2.97 -11.12
N SER A 148 13.53 -1.80 -10.61
CA SER A 148 12.70 -1.72 -9.41
C SER A 148 11.38 -2.46 -9.62
N TRP A 149 10.72 -2.25 -10.76
CA TRP A 149 9.48 -2.93 -11.11
C TRP A 149 9.61 -4.46 -11.10
N SER A 150 10.63 -4.99 -11.77
CA SER A 150 10.93 -6.43 -11.82
C SER A 150 11.16 -7.03 -10.42
N ILE A 151 11.80 -6.30 -9.51
CA ILE A 151 12.00 -6.73 -8.13
C ILE A 151 10.67 -6.84 -7.37
N TYR A 152 9.78 -5.84 -7.47
CA TYR A 152 8.46 -5.89 -6.83
C TYR A 152 7.62 -7.03 -7.41
N HIS A 153 7.65 -7.23 -8.72
CA HIS A 153 6.93 -8.30 -9.38
C HIS A 153 7.42 -9.67 -8.92
N SER A 154 8.74 -9.89 -8.90
CA SER A 154 9.35 -11.13 -8.40
C SER A 154 8.95 -11.42 -6.96
N GLY A 155 8.89 -10.38 -6.12
CA GLY A 155 8.40 -10.46 -4.74
C GLY A 155 6.93 -10.87 -4.65
N ASP A 156 6.05 -10.27 -5.46
CA ASP A 156 4.62 -10.60 -5.50
C ASP A 156 4.40 -12.05 -5.96
N LEU A 157 5.10 -12.50 -7.01
CA LEU A 157 5.08 -13.89 -7.44
C LEU A 157 5.54 -14.86 -6.34
N ALA A 158 6.62 -14.53 -5.63
CA ALA A 158 7.10 -15.36 -4.53
C ALA A 158 6.06 -15.49 -3.41
N LEU A 159 5.32 -14.42 -3.10
CA LEU A 159 4.23 -14.47 -2.13
C LEU A 159 3.05 -15.28 -2.65
N ILE A 160 2.71 -15.14 -3.93
CA ILE A 160 1.64 -15.92 -4.56
C ILE A 160 1.96 -17.42 -4.45
N LEU A 161 3.16 -17.81 -4.88
CA LEU A 161 3.65 -19.20 -4.91
C LEU A 161 3.86 -19.81 -3.52
N SER A 162 3.97 -19.00 -2.47
CA SER A 162 4.12 -19.49 -1.10
C SER A 162 2.84 -20.11 -0.51
N ASN A 163 1.68 -19.88 -1.14
CA ASN A 163 0.39 -20.44 -0.76
C ASN A 163 -0.11 -21.45 -1.80
N PRO A 164 -0.85 -22.51 -1.39
CA PRO A 164 -1.39 -23.48 -2.33
C PRO A 164 -2.47 -22.85 -3.22
N PRO A 165 -2.71 -23.35 -4.45
CA PRO A 165 -3.72 -22.80 -5.37
C PRO A 165 -5.13 -22.70 -4.76
N SER A 166 -5.50 -23.62 -3.85
CA SER A 166 -6.78 -23.60 -3.14
C SER A 166 -6.99 -22.34 -2.29
N PHE A 167 -5.91 -21.69 -1.85
CA PHE A 167 -5.96 -20.43 -1.12
C PHE A 167 -6.54 -19.29 -1.97
N TYR A 168 -6.35 -19.34 -3.29
CA TYR A 168 -6.82 -18.34 -4.25
C TYR A 168 -8.09 -18.76 -4.98
N ALA A 169 -8.73 -19.87 -4.58
CA ALA A 169 -9.89 -20.40 -5.30
C ALA A 169 -11.12 -19.49 -5.15
N THR A 170 -11.33 -18.89 -3.98
CA THR A 170 -12.47 -18.01 -3.68
C THR A 170 -12.11 -16.93 -2.64
N GLY A 171 -12.99 -15.96 -2.42
CA GLY A 171 -12.88 -14.99 -1.32
C GLY A 171 -11.86 -13.86 -1.55
N PRO A 172 -11.40 -13.18 -0.48
CA PRO A 172 -10.55 -12.00 -0.60
C PRO A 172 -9.20 -12.25 -1.28
N ALA A 173 -8.57 -13.40 -1.00
CA ALA A 173 -7.32 -13.79 -1.64
C ALA A 173 -7.48 -14.03 -3.14
N HIS A 174 -8.60 -14.64 -3.55
CA HIS A 174 -8.96 -14.78 -4.95
C HIS A 174 -9.07 -13.42 -5.65
N ARG A 175 -9.69 -12.44 -5.00
CA ARG A 175 -9.86 -11.10 -5.58
C ARG A 175 -8.52 -10.38 -5.74
N LEU A 176 -7.66 -10.40 -4.73
CA LEU A 176 -6.30 -9.85 -4.85
C LEU A 176 -5.49 -10.53 -5.96
N PHE A 177 -5.62 -11.85 -6.09
CA PHE A 177 -4.94 -12.61 -7.14
C PHE A 177 -5.47 -12.26 -8.53
N VAL A 178 -6.81 -12.32 -8.73
CA VAL A 178 -7.45 -12.10 -10.04
C VAL A 178 -7.22 -10.70 -10.59
N ASP A 179 -7.44 -9.68 -9.75
CA ASP A 179 -7.27 -8.27 -10.14
C ASP A 179 -5.78 -7.93 -10.31
N GLY A 180 -4.91 -8.66 -9.60
CA GLY A 180 -3.47 -8.50 -9.70
C GLY A 180 -2.83 -9.05 -10.98
N ARG A 181 -3.52 -9.91 -11.71
CA ARG A 181 -3.00 -10.55 -12.94
C ARG A 181 -2.61 -9.57 -14.03
N LEU A 182 -3.30 -8.42 -14.13
CA LEU A 182 -2.95 -7.40 -15.13
C LEU A 182 -1.53 -6.87 -14.92
N ASN A 183 -1.08 -6.74 -13.66
CA ASN A 183 0.30 -6.34 -13.36
C ASN A 183 1.33 -7.39 -13.78
N HIS A 184 0.93 -8.67 -13.88
CA HIS A 184 1.83 -9.75 -14.27
C HIS A 184 1.93 -9.99 -15.77
N VAL A 185 0.90 -9.60 -16.53
CA VAL A 185 0.87 -9.77 -17.99
C VAL A 185 1.86 -8.83 -18.70
N PHE A 186 2.18 -7.68 -18.11
CA PHE A 186 3.11 -6.72 -18.72
C PHE A 186 4.59 -7.15 -18.72
N ASP A 187 5.02 -8.05 -17.81
CA ASP A 187 6.41 -8.55 -17.81
C ASP A 187 6.68 -9.56 -18.92
N LEU A 188 5.69 -10.38 -19.30
CA LEU A 188 5.85 -11.40 -20.35
C LEU A 188 6.02 -10.82 -21.76
N TYR A 189 5.82 -9.51 -21.95
CA TYR A 189 5.97 -8.84 -23.24
C TYR A 189 7.26 -8.00 -23.34
N LEU A 190 7.98 -7.81 -22.23
CA LEU A 190 9.24 -7.07 -22.20
C LEU A 190 10.47 -7.98 -22.33
N ASP A 191 10.31 -9.28 -22.10
CA ASP A 191 11.37 -10.29 -22.33
C ASP A 191 11.50 -10.69 -23.83
N ASP A 192 10.58 -10.27 -24.70
CA ASP A 192 10.57 -10.61 -26.14
C ASP A 192 11.19 -9.51 -27.04
N VAL A 193 11.86 -8.51 -26.46
CA VAL A 193 12.59 -7.48 -27.21
C VAL A 193 14.09 -7.56 -26.88
N GLU A 194 14.74 -8.59 -27.41
CA GLU A 194 16.20 -8.62 -27.67
C GLU A 194 16.50 -8.14 -29.10
#